data_AF-A0A0R2KBC4-F1
#
_entry.id   AF-A0A0R2KBC4-F1
#
_cell.length_a   1.000
_cell.length_b   1.000
_cell.length_c   1.000
_cell.angle_alpha   90.00
_cell.angle_beta   90.00
_cell.angle_gamma   90.00
#
_symmetry.space_group_name_H-M   'P 1'
#
loop_
_entity.id
_entity.type
_entity.pdbx_description
1 polymer ?
#
loop_
_entity_poly.entity_id
_entity_poly.type
_entity_poly.pdbx_seq_one_letter_code
_entity_poly.pdbx_strand_id
1 'polypeptide(L)'
;MMKNKDMLLHLLTKIKDSLTDLAGENTIFSVAYDALKQIDCDDVKSYQSLKDVLSDCYKYLIEQESKGQLTLNERVLLNNIDRLDDLLVEGRM
;
A
#
# COMPACT_ATOMS: atom_id res chain seq x y z
N MET A 1 14.70 -5.98 15.38
CA MET A 1 15.03 -5.59 13.99
C MET A 1 14.54 -6.61 12.94
N MET A 2 14.77 -7.92 13.09
CA MET A 2 14.32 -8.93 12.09
C MET A 2 12.78 -9.03 11.95
N LYS A 3 12.04 -9.02 13.08
CA LYS A 3 10.57 -9.09 13.07
C LYS A 3 9.87 -7.97 12.30
N ASN A 4 10.36 -6.73 12.37
CA ASN A 4 9.73 -5.60 11.68
C ASN A 4 9.93 -5.70 10.16
N LYS A 5 11.07 -6.24 9.70
CA LYS A 5 11.34 -6.47 8.29
C LYS A 5 10.41 -7.55 7.71
N ASP A 6 10.24 -8.66 8.43
CA ASP A 6 9.35 -9.75 7.99
C ASP A 6 7.88 -9.30 7.96
N MET A 7 7.44 -8.53 8.96
CA MET A 7 6.09 -7.95 9.00
C MET A 7 5.86 -6.96 7.86
N LEU A 8 6.87 -6.13 7.55
CA LEU A 8 6.80 -5.17 6.46
C LEU A 8 6.73 -5.87 5.10
N LEU A 9 7.58 -6.86 4.85
CA LEU A 9 7.56 -7.64 3.61
C LEU A 9 6.22 -8.36 3.41
N HIS A 10 5.69 -8.94 4.48
CA HIS A 10 4.38 -9.58 4.45
C HIS A 10 3.26 -8.58 4.12
N LEU A 11 3.32 -7.36 4.68
CA LEU A 11 2.34 -6.32 4.41
C LEU A 11 2.45 -5.78 2.98
N LEU A 12 3.66 -5.56 2.47
CA LEU A 12 3.89 -5.16 1.08
C LEU A 12 3.38 -6.21 0.09
N THR A 13 3.53 -7.49 0.43
CA THR A 13 2.93 -8.60 -0.36
C THR A 13 1.41 -8.46 -0.42
N LYS A 14 0.75 -8.24 0.73
CA LYS A 14 -0.71 -8.04 0.78
C LYS A 14 -1.18 -6.84 -0.03
N ILE A 15 -0.46 -5.71 0.06
CA ILE A 15 -0.77 -4.50 -0.72
C ILE A 15 -0.66 -4.80 -2.21
N LYS A 16 0.40 -5.51 -2.63
CA LYS A 16 0.61 -5.89 -4.02
C LYS A 16 -0.48 -6.83 -4.55
N ASP A 17 -0.91 -7.79 -3.74
CA ASP A 17 -2.00 -8.71 -4.10
C ASP A 17 -3.32 -7.94 -4.24
N SER A 18 -3.68 -7.09 -3.26
CA SER A 18 -4.88 -6.24 -3.35
C SER A 18 -4.87 -5.32 -4.57
N LEU A 19 -3.72 -4.72 -4.90
CA LEU A 19 -3.59 -3.89 -6.10
C LEU A 19 -3.71 -4.69 -7.39
N THR A 20 -3.24 -5.94 -7.41
CA THR A 20 -3.41 -6.84 -8.56
C THR A 20 -4.88 -7.13 -8.82
N ASP A 21 -5.62 -7.45 -7.75
CA ASP A 21 -7.06 -7.75 -7.83
C ASP A 21 -7.86 -6.53 -8.29
N LEU A 22 -7.48 -5.33 -7.84
CA LEU A 22 -8.16 -4.08 -8.15
C LEU A 22 -7.68 -3.39 -9.45
N ALA A 23 -6.55 -3.81 -10.03
CA ALA A 23 -5.98 -3.18 -11.22
C ALA A 23 -6.91 -3.21 -12.44
N GLY A 24 -7.77 -4.23 -12.53
CA GLY A 24 -8.79 -4.33 -13.58
C GLY A 24 -9.99 -3.41 -13.39
N GLU A 25 -10.19 -2.88 -12.18
CA GLU A 25 -11.35 -2.05 -11.81
C GLU A 25 -11.03 -0.56 -11.92
N ASN A 26 -9.80 -0.15 -11.60
CA ASN A 26 -9.40 1.25 -11.65
C ASN A 26 -7.92 1.39 -12.02
N THR A 27 -7.65 2.25 -13.01
CA THR A 27 -6.30 2.53 -13.51
C THR A 27 -5.34 3.07 -12.45
N ILE A 28 -5.84 3.73 -11.40
CA ILE A 28 -5.01 4.21 -10.28
C ILE A 28 -4.31 3.03 -9.59
N PHE A 29 -5.02 1.92 -9.39
CA PHE A 29 -4.46 0.72 -8.75
C PHE A 29 -3.47 0.00 -9.67
N SER A 30 -3.74 -0.04 -10.98
CA SER A 30 -2.79 -0.60 -11.96
C SER A 30 -1.47 0.17 -11.99
N VAL A 31 -1.52 1.51 -11.96
CA VAL A 31 -0.30 2.34 -11.96
C VAL A 31 0.52 2.09 -10.70
N ALA A 32 -0.13 2.04 -9.53
CA ALA A 32 0.57 1.76 -8.28
C ALA A 32 1.17 0.34 -8.26
N TYR A 33 0.45 -0.65 -8.78
CA TYR A 33 0.94 -2.02 -8.90
C TYR A 33 2.22 -2.12 -9.74
N ASP A 34 2.22 -1.50 -10.92
CA ASP A 34 3.38 -1.55 -11.82
C ASP A 34 4.59 -0.80 -11.25
N ALA A 35 4.36 0.32 -10.56
CA ALA A 35 5.43 1.04 -9.86
C ALA A 35 6.00 0.21 -8.69
N LEU A 36 5.14 -0.43 -7.89
CA LEU A 36 5.54 -1.30 -6.78
C LEU A 36 6.41 -2.48 -7.21
N LYS A 37 6.15 -3.08 -8.38
CA LYS A 37 7.00 -4.17 -8.91
C LYS A 37 8.45 -3.77 -9.12
N GLN A 38 8.71 -2.49 -9.35
CA GLN A 38 10.06 -1.97 -9.63
C GLN A 38 10.81 -1.58 -8.35
N ILE A 39 10.14 -1.59 -7.20
CA ILE A 39 10.73 -1.23 -5.92
C ILE A 39 11.37 -2.45 -5.27
N ASP A 40 12.68 -2.35 -5.00
CA ASP A 40 13.38 -3.32 -4.16
C ASP A 40 13.02 -3.09 -2.68
N CYS A 41 12.28 -4.04 -2.11
CA CYS A 41 11.79 -3.97 -0.72
C CYS A 41 12.89 -4.26 0.31
N ASP A 42 14.12 -4.60 -0.10
CA ASP A 42 15.26 -4.81 0.78
C ASP A 42 16.03 -3.51 1.10
N ASP A 43 15.81 -2.41 0.38
CA ASP A 43 16.46 -1.11 0.63
C ASP A 43 15.54 -0.16 1.41
N VAL A 44 16.04 0.40 2.50
CA VAL A 44 15.34 1.39 3.35
C VAL A 44 15.05 2.70 2.59
N LYS A 45 15.83 3.03 1.55
CA LYS A 45 15.55 4.19 0.68
C LYS A 45 14.29 4.02 -0.16
N SER A 46 13.83 2.79 -0.34
CA SER A 46 12.61 2.46 -1.07
C SER A 46 11.32 2.87 -0.33
N TYR A 47 11.38 3.17 0.98
CA TYR A 47 10.18 3.44 1.77
C TYR A 47 9.51 4.78 1.47
N GLN A 48 10.27 5.83 1.16
CA GLN A 48 9.66 7.09 0.70
C GLN A 48 9.00 6.89 -0.67
N SER A 49 9.68 6.15 -1.56
CA SER A 49 9.13 5.78 -2.87
C SER A 49 7.85 4.95 -2.74
N LEU A 50 7.74 4.09 -1.72
CA LEU A 50 6.51 3.34 -1.44
C LEU A 50 5.32 4.24 -1.07
N LYS A 51 5.53 5.25 -0.22
CA LYS A 51 4.48 6.22 0.11
C LYS A 51 4.08 7.04 -1.11
N ASP A 52 5.06 7.47 -1.91
CA ASP A 52 4.80 8.26 -3.10
C ASP A 52 3.98 7.45 -4.12
N VAL A 53 4.31 6.17 -4.34
CA VAL A 53 3.57 5.26 -5.21
C VAL A 53 2.14 5.01 -4.73
N LEU A 54 1.94 4.90 -3.40
CA LEU A 54 0.63 4.62 -2.83
C LEU A 54 -0.22 5.88 -2.58
N SER A 55 0.33 7.08 -2.74
CA SER A 55 -0.34 8.34 -2.39
C SER A 55 -1.67 8.53 -3.12
N ASP A 56 -1.68 8.25 -4.43
CA ASP A 56 -2.88 8.46 -5.24
C ASP A 56 -3.94 7.36 -5.01
N CYS A 57 -3.50 6.13 -4.73
CA CYS A 57 -4.40 5.08 -4.24
C CYS A 57 -5.05 5.49 -2.92
N TYR A 58 -4.25 5.97 -1.97
CA TYR A 58 -4.73 6.39 -0.66
C TYR A 58 -5.75 7.54 -0.76
N LYS A 59 -5.44 8.59 -1.54
CA LYS A 59 -6.39 9.70 -1.77
C LYS A 59 -7.71 9.23 -2.36
N TYR A 60 -7.64 8.36 -3.37
CA TYR A 60 -8.83 7.79 -3.98
C TYR A 60 -9.65 6.99 -2.96
N LEU A 61 -9.01 6.13 -2.17
CA LEU A 61 -9.68 5.30 -1.15
C LEU A 61 -10.35 6.16 -0.07
N ILE A 62 -9.68 7.19 0.43
CA ILE A 62 -10.27 8.14 1.39
C ILE A 62 -11.47 8.88 0.78
N GLU A 63 -11.38 9.27 -0.50
CA GLU A 63 -12.51 9.90 -1.19
C GLU A 63 -13.71 8.94 -1.31
N GLN A 64 -13.49 7.68 -1.67
CA GLN A 64 -14.56 6.67 -1.73
C GLN A 64 -15.14 6.36 -0.34
N GLU A 65 -14.29 6.29 0.69
CA GLU A 65 -14.72 6.10 2.07
C GLU A 65 -15.61 7.26 2.55
N SER A 66 -15.22 8.50 2.25
CA SER A 66 -15.99 9.70 2.61
C SER A 66 -17.39 9.73 1.97
N LYS A 67 -17.56 9.05 0.83
CA LYS A 67 -18.83 8.91 0.10
C LYS A 67 -19.62 7.67 0.53
N GLY A 68 -19.05 6.81 1.39
CA GLY A 68 -19.64 5.52 1.76
C GLY A 68 -19.68 4.50 0.62
N GLN A 69 -18.81 4.67 -0.39
CA GLN A 69 -18.78 3.87 -1.63
C GLN A 69 -17.64 2.84 -1.67
N LEU A 70 -16.83 2.79 -0.60
CA LEU A 70 -15.69 1.88 -0.50
C LEU A 70 -16.15 0.41 -0.55
N THR A 71 -15.66 -0.33 -1.55
CA THR A 71 -15.89 -1.78 -1.61
C THR A 71 -15.12 -2.50 -0.50
N LEU A 72 -15.43 -3.79 -0.30
CA LEU A 72 -14.72 -4.61 0.68
C LEU A 72 -13.22 -4.72 0.35
N ASN A 73 -12.87 -4.92 -0.93
CA ASN A 73 -11.49 -5.06 -1.38
C ASN A 73 -10.71 -3.75 -1.22
N GLU A 74 -11.33 -2.63 -1.59
CA GLU A 74 -10.76 -1.29 -1.36
C GLU A 74 -10.55 -1.00 0.13
N ARG A 75 -11.46 -1.44 1.00
CA ARG A 75 -11.30 -1.30 2.46
C ARG A 75 -10.12 -2.13 2.99
N VAL A 76 -9.93 -3.34 2.47
CA VAL A 76 -8.77 -4.17 2.82
C VAL A 76 -7.48 -3.48 2.38
N LEU A 77 -7.44 -2.91 1.16
CA LEU A 77 -6.29 -2.16 0.68
C LEU A 77 -6.00 -0.93 1.56
N LEU A 78 -7.01 -0.14 1.89
CA LEU A 78 -6.86 1.05 2.75
C LEU A 78 -6.26 0.68 4.11
N ASN A 79 -6.83 -0.32 4.79
CA ASN A 79 -6.32 -0.78 6.08
C ASN A 79 -4.86 -1.28 6.01
N ASN A 80 -4.48 -1.93 4.91
CA ASN A 80 -3.10 -2.38 4.73
C ASN A 80 -2.14 -1.20 4.50
N ILE A 81 -2.58 -0.14 3.80
CA ILE A 81 -1.80 1.10 3.62
C ILE A 81 -1.66 1.85 4.95
N ASP A 82 -2.72 1.94 5.76
CA ASP A 82 -2.65 2.56 7.09
C ASP A 82 -1.66 1.80 8.00
N ARG A 83 -1.74 0.47 8.00
CA ARG A 83 -0.82 -0.35 8.79
C ARG A 83 0.63 -0.22 8.31
N LEU A 84 0.84 0.07 7.02
CA LEU A 84 2.17 0.32 6.47
C LEU A 84 2.71 1.63 7.05
N ASP A 85 1.88 2.67 7.14
CA ASP A 85 2.26 3.94 7.74
C ASP A 85 2.63 3.77 9.22
N ASP A 86 1.81 3.06 9.99
CA ASP A 86 2.08 2.74 11.40
C ASP A 86 3.44 2.04 11.56
N LEU A 87 3.70 0.97 10.79
CA LEU A 87 4.95 0.22 10.88
C LEU A 87 6.17 1.06 10.50
N LEU A 88 6.03 1.98 9.54
CA LEU A 88 7.10 2.91 9.14
C LEU A 88 7.37 3.97 10.21
N VAL A 89 6.36 4.38 10.97
CA VAL A 89 6.51 5.28 12.13
C VAL A 89 7.12 4.53 13.32
N GLU A 90 6.60 3.35 13.66
CA GLU A 90 7.09 2.48 14.73
C GLU A 90 8.56 2.07 14.50
N GLY A 91 8.96 1.79 13.25
CA GLY A 91 10.33 1.41 12.90
C GLY A 91 11.36 2.54 12.89
N ARG A 92 10.93 3.81 13.04
CA ARG A 92 11.81 4.98 13.22
C ARG A 92 12.09 5.30 14.69
N MET A 93 11.44 4.62 15.63
CA MET A 93 11.73 4.65 17.08
C MET A 93 12.66 3.51 17.48
#